data_AF-A0AAV5KS13-F1
#
_entry.id   AF-A0AAV5KS13-F1
#
_cell.length_a   1.000
_cell.length_b   1.000
_cell.length_c   1.000
_cell.angle_alpha   90.00
_cell.angle_beta   90.00
_cell.angle_gamma   90.00
#
_symmetry.space_group_name_H-M   'P 1'
#
loop_
_entity.id
_entity.type
_entity.pdbx_description
1 polymer ?
#
loop_
_entity_poly.entity_id
_entity_poly.type
_entity_poly.pdbx_seq_one_letter_code
_entity_poly.pdbx_strand_id
1 'polypeptide(L)'
;MLGVSAVPAVIQFALMLLLPESPRWLFMKDDKNKAISVLSKIYDIARLEDEIEHLTAAAEEESRKSVIRYSDVFKIKEIRIAFLAGAGLLAFQQLTGINTIMYYSPTIVQMAGFRSNQLALLLSLIIWKERAWGSGYNANSESLLEQGDQS
;
A
#
# COMPACT_ATOMS: atom_id res chain seq x y z
N MET A 1 23.83 14.36 -2.37
CA MET A 1 22.68 13.62 -1.80
C MET A 1 21.54 13.38 -2.80
N LEU A 2 21.36 14.19 -3.86
CA LEU A 2 20.35 13.92 -4.90
C LEU A 2 20.76 12.85 -5.94
N GLY A 3 22.06 12.65 -6.17
CA GLY A 3 22.54 11.68 -7.16
C GLY A 3 22.32 10.21 -6.77
N VAL A 4 22.41 9.86 -5.49
CA VAL A 4 22.20 8.48 -5.01
C VAL A 4 20.71 8.13 -4.96
N SER A 5 19.83 9.08 -4.65
CA SER A 5 18.38 8.89 -4.72
C SER A 5 17.83 8.89 -6.14
N ALA A 6 18.57 9.46 -7.11
CA ALA A 6 18.18 9.43 -8.52
C ALA A 6 18.20 8.02 -9.11
N VAL A 7 19.09 7.14 -8.64
CA VAL A 7 19.21 5.75 -9.12
C VAL A 7 17.90 4.97 -8.90
N PRO A 8 17.37 4.81 -7.68
CA PRO A 8 16.09 4.11 -7.49
C PRO A 8 14.91 4.85 -8.15
N ALA A 9 14.94 6.19 -8.24
CA ALA A 9 13.89 6.94 -8.93
C ALA A 9 13.84 6.66 -10.44
N VAL A 10 15.00 6.60 -11.11
CA VAL A 10 15.10 6.25 -12.54
C VAL A 10 14.70 4.79 -12.76
N ILE A 11 15.11 3.88 -11.87
CA ILE A 11 14.71 2.46 -11.93
C ILE A 11 13.19 2.34 -11.78
N GLN A 12 12.60 3.00 -10.77
CA GLN A 12 11.15 3.00 -10.56
C GLN A 12 10.41 3.60 -11.76
N PHE A 13 10.91 4.69 -12.32
CA PHE A 13 10.34 5.30 -13.52
C PHE A 13 10.38 4.35 -14.72
N ALA A 14 11.52 3.69 -14.95
CA ALA A 14 11.64 2.70 -16.02
C ALA A 14 10.67 1.53 -15.81
N LEU A 15 10.58 0.98 -14.60
CA LEU A 15 9.67 -0.11 -14.26
C LEU A 15 8.19 0.27 -14.42
N MET A 16 7.83 1.52 -14.12
CA MET A 16 6.46 2.01 -14.29
C MET A 16 6.01 2.00 -15.76
N LEU A 17 6.94 2.12 -16.72
CA LEU A 17 6.63 1.99 -18.15
C LEU A 17 6.36 0.54 -18.59
N LEU A 18 6.85 -0.45 -17.83
CA LEU A 18 6.62 -1.88 -18.10
C LEU A 18 5.36 -2.43 -17.41
N LEU A 19 4.89 -1.77 -16.35
CA LEU A 19 3.73 -2.22 -15.59
C LEU A 19 2.43 -1.99 -16.41
N PRO A 20 1.56 -3.01 -16.55
CA PRO A 20 0.27 -2.81 -17.16
C PRO A 20 -0.58 -1.85 -16.32
N GLU A 21 -1.46 -1.11 -16.99
CA GLU A 21 -2.43 -0.25 -16.31
C GLU A 21 -3.36 -1.07 -15.40
N SER A 22 -3.84 -0.45 -14.33
CA SER A 22 -4.73 -1.11 -13.36
C SER A 22 -6.01 -1.62 -14.04
N PRO A 23 -6.37 -2.91 -13.92
CA PRO A 23 -7.61 -3.46 -14.48
C PRO A 23 -8.85 -2.68 -14.02
N ARG A 24 -8.91 -2.28 -12.74
CA ARG A 24 -10.00 -1.46 -12.19
C ARG A 24 -10.14 -0.12 -12.93
N TRP A 25 -9.02 0.54 -13.23
CA TRP A 25 -9.03 1.80 -13.98
C TRP A 25 -9.47 1.64 -15.43
N LEU A 26 -9.07 0.53 -16.09
CA LEU A 26 -9.51 0.21 -17.45
C LEU A 26 -11.02 -0.07 -17.52
N PHE A 27 -11.58 -0.75 -16.51
CA PHE A 27 -13.03 -0.95 -16.39
C PHE A 27 -13.79 0.37 -16.20
N MET A 28 -13.27 1.30 -15.38
CA MET A 28 -13.88 2.63 -15.19
C MET A 28 -13.86 3.50 -16.46
N LYS A 29 -12.93 3.23 -17.39
CA LYS A 29 -12.84 3.93 -18.69
C LYS A 29 -13.65 3.29 -19.82
N ASP A 30 -14.46 2.27 -19.51
CA ASP A 30 -15.26 1.50 -20.47
C ASP A 30 -14.42 0.68 -21.48
N ASP A 31 -13.12 0.51 -21.22
CA ASP A 31 -12.19 -0.19 -22.10
C ASP A 31 -12.07 -1.68 -21.69
N LYS A 32 -13.23 -2.35 -21.58
CA LYS A 32 -13.39 -3.70 -21.00
C LYS A 32 -12.48 -4.76 -21.64
N ASN A 33 -12.30 -4.70 -22.97
CA ASN A 33 -11.46 -5.66 -23.69
C ASN A 33 -9.98 -5.64 -23.26
N LYS A 34 -9.44 -4.45 -22.96
CA LYS A 34 -8.07 -4.33 -22.45
C LYS A 34 -7.97 -4.77 -21.01
N ALA A 35 -8.98 -4.47 -20.20
CA ALA A 35 -9.05 -4.91 -18.80
C ALA A 35 -9.02 -6.44 -18.71
N ILE A 36 -9.81 -7.13 -19.54
CA ILE A 36 -9.84 -8.59 -19.64
C ILE A 36 -8.46 -9.16 -20.02
N SER A 37 -7.77 -8.53 -20.99
CA SER A 37 -6.43 -8.96 -21.42
C SER A 37 -5.35 -8.76 -20.35
N VAL A 38 -5.47 -7.76 -19.48
CA VAL A 38 -4.57 -7.57 -18.34
C VAL A 38 -4.91 -8.57 -17.23
N LEU A 39 -6.21 -8.76 -16.96
CA LEU A 39 -6.68 -9.66 -15.90
C LEU A 39 -6.36 -11.13 -16.22
N SER A 40 -6.40 -11.53 -17.49
CA SER A 40 -6.01 -12.87 -17.95
C SER A 40 -4.51 -13.16 -17.79
N LYS A 41 -3.68 -12.15 -17.52
CA LYS A 41 -2.25 -12.33 -17.20
C LYS A 41 -2.02 -12.53 -15.70
N ILE A 42 -3.01 -12.21 -14.87
CA ILE A 42 -2.93 -12.24 -13.41
C ILE A 42 -3.70 -13.46 -12.87
N TYR A 43 -4.87 -13.75 -13.43
CA TYR A 43 -5.76 -14.82 -12.99
C TYR A 43 -5.86 -15.95 -14.01
N ASP A 44 -6.07 -17.17 -13.50
CA ASP A 44 -6.31 -18.36 -14.30
C ASP A 44 -7.69 -18.27 -14.99
N ILE A 45 -7.83 -18.94 -16.14
CA ILE A 45 -8.99 -18.81 -17.04
C ILE A 45 -10.30 -19.17 -16.31
N ALA A 46 -10.24 -20.14 -15.38
CA ALA A 46 -11.40 -20.60 -14.62
C ALA A 46 -11.94 -19.59 -13.59
N ARG A 47 -11.13 -18.60 -13.16
CA ARG A 47 -11.56 -17.52 -12.24
C ARG A 47 -11.75 -16.18 -12.96
N LEU A 48 -11.37 -16.12 -14.23
CA LEU A 48 -11.34 -14.87 -14.97
C LEU A 48 -12.75 -14.33 -15.21
N GLU A 49 -13.72 -15.17 -15.57
CA GLU A 49 -15.12 -14.75 -15.80
C GLU A 49 -15.77 -14.23 -14.53
N ASP A 50 -15.64 -14.95 -13.41
CA ASP A 50 -16.17 -14.52 -12.11
C ASP A 50 -15.55 -13.16 -11.69
N GLU A 51 -14.22 -13.01 -11.82
CA GLU A 51 -13.54 -11.77 -11.44
C GLU A 51 -13.95 -10.59 -12.35
N ILE A 52 -14.18 -10.83 -13.65
CA ILE A 52 -14.70 -9.81 -14.58
C ILE A 52 -16.09 -9.36 -14.14
N GLU A 53 -16.97 -10.29 -13.75
CA GLU A 53 -18.32 -9.98 -13.31
C GLU A 53 -18.28 -9.17 -12.00
N HIS A 54 -17.49 -9.60 -11.01
CA HIS A 54 -17.29 -8.87 -9.75
C HIS A 54 -16.75 -7.46 -9.95
N LEU A 55 -15.71 -7.31 -10.78
CA LEU A 55 -15.12 -6.00 -11.07
C LEU A 55 -16.09 -5.09 -11.85
N THR A 56 -16.90 -5.65 -12.73
CA THR A 56 -17.91 -4.89 -13.47
C THR A 56 -19.02 -4.40 -12.54
N ALA A 57 -19.52 -5.27 -11.65
CA ALA A 57 -20.53 -4.90 -10.66
C ALA A 57 -20.03 -3.81 -9.69
N ALA A 58 -18.80 -3.95 -9.21
CA ALA A 58 -18.15 -2.96 -8.36
C ALA A 58 -17.97 -1.61 -9.08
N ALA A 59 -17.51 -1.62 -10.33
CA ALA A 59 -17.35 -0.41 -11.14
C ALA A 59 -18.68 0.31 -11.41
N GLU A 60 -19.76 -0.43 -11.66
CA GLU A 60 -21.10 0.14 -11.82
C GLU A 60 -21.61 0.76 -10.51
N GLU A 61 -21.40 0.09 -9.38
CA GLU A 61 -21.76 0.62 -8.07
C GLU A 61 -20.97 1.90 -7.74
N GLU A 62 -19.68 1.93 -8.05
CA GLU A 62 -18.83 3.09 -7.87
C GLU A 62 -19.20 4.24 -8.82
N SER A 63 -19.60 3.95 -10.07
CA SER A 63 -20.11 4.96 -11.00
C SER A 63 -21.42 5.61 -10.54
N ARG A 64 -22.26 4.86 -9.81
CA ARG A 64 -23.52 5.35 -9.22
C ARG A 64 -23.27 6.18 -7.96
N LYS A 65 -22.15 5.97 -7.27
CA LYS A 65 -21.74 6.78 -6.12
C LYS A 65 -21.16 8.10 -6.64
N SER A 66 -21.65 9.21 -6.12
CA SER A 66 -21.09 10.53 -6.43
C SER A 66 -19.62 10.59 -6.01
N VAL A 67 -18.76 11.17 -6.84
CA VAL A 67 -17.34 11.42 -6.52
C VAL A 67 -17.22 12.03 -5.13
N ILE A 68 -16.61 11.30 -4.20
CA ILE A 68 -16.42 11.72 -2.81
C ILE A 68 -15.54 12.97 -2.82
N ARG A 69 -16.07 14.08 -2.31
CA ARG A 69 -15.32 15.33 -2.14
C ARG A 69 -14.72 15.40 -0.74
N TYR A 70 -13.63 16.16 -0.59
CA TYR A 70 -13.05 16.43 0.73
C TYR A 70 -14.07 17.06 1.70
N SER A 71 -15.06 17.80 1.19
CA SER A 71 -16.15 18.35 2.00
C SER A 71 -17.06 17.27 2.62
N ASP A 72 -17.07 16.07 2.05
CA ASP A 72 -18.00 15.01 2.45
C ASP A 72 -17.56 14.31 3.72
N VAL A 73 -16.28 14.45 4.11
CA VAL A 73 -15.77 14.10 5.44
C VAL A 73 -16.55 14.83 6.54
N PHE A 74 -17.00 16.06 6.27
CA PHE A 74 -17.79 16.84 7.22
C PHE A 74 -19.30 16.62 7.06
N LYS A 75 -19.77 16.00 5.98
CA LYS A 75 -21.21 15.79 5.73
C LYS A 75 -21.68 14.37 6.05
N ILE A 76 -20.84 13.39 5.78
CA ILE A 76 -21.16 11.96 5.86
C ILE A 76 -20.55 11.39 7.13
N LYS A 77 -21.39 10.80 7.99
CA LYS A 77 -20.98 10.32 9.32
C LYS A 77 -20.01 9.14 9.21
N GLU A 78 -20.25 8.21 8.29
CA GLU A 78 -19.41 7.05 8.06
C GLU A 78 -17.98 7.47 7.65
N ILE A 79 -17.87 8.37 6.67
CA ILE A 79 -16.58 8.88 6.18
C ILE A 79 -15.83 9.63 7.29
N ARG A 80 -16.55 10.39 8.12
CA ARG A 80 -15.93 11.11 9.25
C ARG A 80 -15.31 10.16 10.27
N ILE A 81 -16.01 9.08 10.61
CA ILE A 81 -15.52 8.08 11.57
C ILE A 81 -14.30 7.36 10.98
N ALA A 82 -14.37 6.93 9.72
CA ALA A 82 -13.24 6.31 9.02
C ALA A 82 -12.03 7.25 8.95
N PHE A 83 -12.25 8.52 8.62
CA PHE A 83 -11.21 9.55 8.58
C PHE A 83 -10.57 9.77 9.95
N LEU A 84 -11.37 9.89 11.01
CA LEU A 84 -10.85 10.13 12.36
C LEU A 84 -10.13 8.89 12.91
N ALA A 85 -10.60 7.69 12.60
CA ALA A 85 -9.92 6.44 12.94
C ALA A 85 -8.57 6.33 12.22
N GLY A 86 -8.52 6.60 10.92
CA GLY A 86 -7.28 6.60 10.13
C GLY A 86 -6.31 7.68 10.59
N ALA A 87 -6.78 8.91 10.80
CA ALA A 87 -5.97 10.01 11.30
C ALA A 87 -5.43 9.75 12.71
N GLY A 88 -6.28 9.20 13.60
CA GLY A 88 -5.88 8.78 14.93
C GLY A 88 -4.82 7.68 14.88
N LEU A 89 -5.01 6.65 14.05
CA LEU A 89 -4.04 5.59 13.87
C LEU A 89 -2.69 6.11 13.38
N LEU A 90 -2.68 6.98 12.36
CA LEU A 90 -1.46 7.60 11.86
C LEU A 90 -0.81 8.50 12.90
N ALA A 91 -1.61 9.22 13.71
CA ALA A 91 -1.08 10.00 14.82
C ALA A 91 -0.41 9.10 15.86
N PHE A 92 -1.03 7.99 16.25
CA PHE A 92 -0.41 7.01 17.15
C PHE A 92 0.89 6.43 16.58
N GLN A 93 0.92 6.12 15.27
CA GLN A 93 2.14 5.66 14.59
C GLN A 93 3.27 6.69 14.60
N GLN A 94 2.96 7.99 14.63
CA GLN A 94 3.98 9.03 14.71
C GLN A 94 4.37 9.35 16.17
N LEU A 95 3.40 9.31 17.09
CA LEU A 95 3.61 9.56 18.52
C LEU A 95 4.46 8.49 19.22
N THR A 96 4.48 7.25 18.71
CA THR A 96 5.47 6.25 19.16
C THR A 96 6.92 6.68 18.91
N GLY A 97 7.16 7.76 18.15
CA GLY A 97 8.49 8.34 17.99
C GLY A 97 9.42 7.43 17.18
N ILE A 98 8.86 6.55 16.36
CA ILE A 98 9.63 5.55 15.63
C ILE A 98 10.66 6.19 14.69
N ASN A 99 10.37 7.38 14.16
CA ASN A 99 11.34 8.15 13.39
C ASN A 99 12.55 8.53 14.25
N THR A 100 12.34 9.05 15.47
CA THR A 100 13.41 9.35 16.43
C THR A 100 14.24 8.12 16.77
N ILE A 101 13.59 6.98 17.02
CA ILE A 101 14.30 5.71 17.28
C ILE A 101 15.14 5.31 16.07
N MET A 102 14.60 5.39 14.85
CA MET A 102 15.37 5.05 13.64
C MET A 102 16.62 5.91 13.47
N TYR A 103 16.52 7.22 13.71
CA TYR A 103 17.66 8.14 13.56
C TYR A 103 18.69 8.01 14.69
N TYR A 104 18.24 7.81 15.93
CA TYR A 104 19.11 7.80 17.11
C TYR A 104 19.40 6.41 17.67
N SER A 105 18.87 5.33 17.07
CA SER A 105 19.13 3.94 17.47
C SER A 105 20.62 3.65 17.60
N PRO A 106 21.50 4.03 16.65
CA PRO A 106 22.94 3.84 16.80
C PRO A 106 23.52 4.54 18.02
N THR A 107 23.05 5.75 18.34
CA THR A 107 23.52 6.54 19.49
C THR A 107 23.01 5.95 20.80
N ILE A 108 21.76 5.48 20.86
CA ILE A 108 21.17 4.82 22.04
C ILE A 108 21.93 3.52 22.36
N VAL A 109 22.21 2.71 21.35
CA VAL A 109 22.98 1.45 21.52
C VAL A 109 24.42 1.74 21.97
N GLN A 110 25.04 2.81 21.46
CA GLN A 110 26.36 3.26 21.93
C GLN A 110 26.34 3.75 23.38
N MET A 111 25.32 4.50 23.78
CA MET A 111 25.12 4.95 25.17
C MET A 111 24.82 3.77 26.12
N ALA A 112 24.21 2.70 25.62
CA ALA A 112 23.98 1.46 26.37
C ALA A 112 25.24 0.60 26.60
N GLY A 113 26.42 1.06 26.16
CA GLY A 113 27.73 0.45 26.46
C GLY A 113 28.38 -0.31 25.31
N PHE A 114 27.73 -0.42 24.15
CA PHE A 114 28.30 -1.08 22.98
C PHE A 114 29.11 -0.10 22.12
N ARG A 115 30.42 -0.01 22.36
CA ARG A 115 31.36 0.88 21.64
C ARG A 115 31.62 0.55 20.16
N SER A 116 31.05 -0.52 19.60
CA SER A 116 31.35 -0.93 18.21
C SER A 116 30.32 -0.38 17.21
N ASN A 117 30.78 0.44 16.27
CA ASN A 117 29.97 1.02 15.19
C ASN A 117 29.27 -0.04 14.31
N GLN A 118 29.82 -1.26 14.25
CA GLN A 118 29.31 -2.38 13.45
C GLN A 118 28.02 -3.00 14.02
N LEU A 119 27.93 -3.16 15.35
CA LEU A 119 26.72 -3.70 16.01
C LEU A 119 25.53 -2.72 15.91
N ALA A 120 25.79 -1.42 15.97
CA ALA A 120 24.76 -0.40 15.79
C ALA A 120 24.16 -0.41 14.37
N LEU A 121 25.00 -0.58 13.34
CA LEU A 121 24.55 -0.73 11.96
C LEU A 121 23.77 -2.05 11.76
N LEU A 122 24.23 -3.15 12.35
CA LEU A 122 23.54 -4.44 12.28
C LEU A 122 22.16 -4.41 12.95
N LEU A 123 22.02 -3.75 14.11
CA LEU A 123 20.74 -3.60 14.78
C LEU A 123 19.78 -2.69 13.99
N SER A 124 20.28 -1.62 13.37
CA SER A 124 19.49 -0.78 12.46
C SER A 124 18.98 -1.56 11.23
N LEU A 125 19.82 -2.44 10.67
CA LEU A 125 19.44 -3.33 9.57
C LEU A 125 18.38 -4.36 9.98
N ILE A 126 18.44 -4.88 11.21
CA ILE A 126 17.42 -5.82 11.73
C ILE A 126 16.06 -5.12 11.88
N ILE A 127 16.03 -3.91 12.43
CA ILE A 127 14.80 -3.11 12.55
C ILE A 127 14.21 -2.82 11.16
N TRP A 128 15.06 -2.52 10.17
CA TRP A 128 14.62 -2.28 8.80
C TRP A 128 14.08 -3.55 8.13
N LYS A 129 14.76 -4.69 8.33
CA LYS A 129 14.31 -6.01 7.85
C LYS A 129 12.92 -6.35 8.39
N GLU A 130 12.66 -6.10 9.67
CA GLU A 130 11.39 -6.46 10.30
C GLU A 130 10.24 -5.59 9.79
N ARG A 131 10.51 -4.31 9.50
CA ARG A 131 9.56 -3.42 8.80
C ARG A 131 9.30 -3.85 7.35
N ALA A 132 10.34 -4.23 6.61
CA ALA A 132 10.20 -4.73 5.25
C ALA A 132 9.40 -6.05 5.20
N TRP A 133 9.66 -6.95 6.14
CA TRP A 133 8.96 -8.23 6.26
C TRP A 133 7.50 -8.04 6.67
N GLY A 134 7.21 -7.20 7.67
CA GLY A 134 5.85 -6.88 8.07
C GLY A 134 5.01 -6.26 6.95
N SER A 135 5.62 -5.44 6.09
CA SER A 135 4.95 -4.89 4.90
C SER A 135 4.58 -5.95 3.86
N GLY A 136 5.36 -7.04 3.76
CA GLY A 136 5.09 -8.14 2.83
C GLY A 136 3.95 -9.08 3.27
N TYR A 137 3.71 -9.20 4.58
CA TYR A 137 2.64 -10.04 5.13
C TYR A 137 1.26 -9.39 5.01
N ASN A 138 1.15 -8.07 5.17
CA ASN A 138 -0.14 -7.38 5.09
C ASN A 138 -0.72 -7.38 3.66
N ALA A 139 0.14 -7.30 2.64
CA ALA A 139 -0.27 -7.38 1.23
C ALA A 139 -0.92 -8.73 0.86
N ASN A 140 -0.58 -9.80 1.59
CA ASN A 140 -1.12 -11.14 1.34
C ASN A 140 -2.38 -11.43 2.18
N SER A 141 -2.61 -10.69 3.28
CA SER A 141 -3.83 -10.82 4.10
C SER A 141 -4.98 -9.95 3.62
N GLU A 142 -4.73 -8.78 3.02
CA GLU A 142 -5.79 -7.97 2.40
C GLU A 142 -6.43 -8.70 1.21
N SER A 143 -5.63 -9.45 0.43
CA SER A 143 -6.14 -10.31 -0.65
C SER A 143 -6.94 -11.53 -0.17
N LEU A 144 -6.82 -11.92 1.10
CA LEU A 144 -7.54 -13.05 1.68
C LEU A 144 -8.83 -12.62 2.41
N LEU A 145 -8.92 -11.37 2.85
CA LEU A 145 -10.12 -10.82 3.49
C LEU A 145 -11.18 -10.37 2.45
N GLU A 146 -10.77 -9.90 1.25
CA GLU A 146 -11.72 -9.70 0.14
C GLU A 146 -12.27 -11.02 -0.43
N GLN A 147 -11.57 -12.15 -0.26
CA GLN A 147 -12.04 -13.48 -0.70
C GLN A 147 -12.91 -14.22 0.33
N GLY A 148 -12.88 -13.81 1.61
CA GLY A 148 -13.62 -14.46 2.69
C GLY A 148 -15.01 -13.87 2.99
N ASP A 149 -15.34 -12.71 2.42
CA ASP A 149 -16.66 -12.05 2.56
C ASP A 149 -17.61 -12.36 1.38
N GLN A 150 -17.15 -13.17 0.42
CA GLN A 150 -17.87 -13.58 -0.79
C GLN A 150 -18.38 -15.05 -0.73
N SER A 151 -18.30 -15.71 0.43
CA SER A 151 -18.77 -17.10 0.65
C SER A 151 -19.97 -17.19 1.57
#